data_AF-A0A6P0MBK2-F1
#
_entry.id   AF-A0A6P0MBK2-F1
#
_cell.length_a   1.000
_cell.length_b   1.000
_cell.length_c   1.000
_cell.angle_alpha   90.00
_cell.angle_beta   90.00
_cell.angle_gamma   90.00
#
_symmetry.space_group_name_H-M   'P 1'
#
loop_
_entity.id
_entity.type
_entity.pdbx_description
1 polymer ?
#
loop_
_entity_poly.entity_id
_entity_poly.type
_entity_poly.pdbx_seq_one_letter_code
_entity_poly.pdbx_strand_id
1 'polypeptide(L)'
;MPKFSYQFQSAATLALLLVATGCSQTSLPKLNFNRNANTRNVVANESDSPSVCPPISPFTKGISKANSAAQLSQTAQSQQELDLVVLRWMQAIEGMQAVPVNSPKRAYAQKKVVEYLNALDLAQKKANSNPQSLPFASFNNQIFDEQLLLYLSYIAAVGPPDVLIVGSSRALVGIDPRQLERQLAVQGKGNLKVFNFGINGATAQMVAFQLRQMLTTEQLPKLIIWADGVRSFNSGRLDRTYNQLTASQGYKVVMTGSRPTLPPTIPEVTNDCGAIQNSTISQTTTDKSQNSADAASSSPTSEEWRLARVPFETSSNPEDSSSELLMLTQLTGTPTPQRLTLVKNASANSYSTVAIDANGFLPLQNRFNPNTYYQTNPRVAGLYDGDYQPFSFSGSQLNALNSVRAFAQQQQIPLVLVNLPVSQNYLDWERSRREVQFDQLMRGQTGLIFIDMGRLWLKQNQYFADPSHLNRYGAAAVASFIASHPNISWPQ
;
A
#
# COMPACT_ATOMS: atom_id res chain seq x y z
N MET A 1 -15.30 -28.17 -57.11
CA MET A 1 -15.10 -29.16 -56.03
C MET A 1 -14.90 -28.42 -54.72
N PRO A 2 -15.52 -28.86 -53.61
CA PRO A 2 -16.68 -28.15 -53.09
C PRO A 2 -16.49 -27.41 -51.76
N LYS A 3 -17.44 -26.49 -51.55
CA LYS A 3 -17.80 -25.75 -50.33
C LYS A 3 -18.30 -26.69 -49.23
N PHE A 4 -18.14 -26.32 -47.97
CA PHE A 4 -19.06 -26.75 -46.91
C PHE A 4 -19.41 -25.59 -45.96
N SER A 5 -20.68 -25.23 -46.03
CA SER A 5 -21.45 -24.45 -45.07
C SER A 5 -22.22 -25.42 -44.18
N TYR A 6 -22.46 -25.10 -42.91
CA TYR A 6 -23.62 -25.63 -42.19
C TYR A 6 -24.19 -24.57 -41.23
N GLN A 7 -25.40 -24.12 -41.54
CA GLN A 7 -26.42 -23.72 -40.58
C GLN A 7 -27.25 -24.96 -40.22
N PHE A 8 -27.74 -25.09 -38.99
CA PHE A 8 -29.17 -24.90 -38.64
C PHE A 8 -29.55 -25.39 -37.23
N GLN A 9 -30.50 -24.62 -36.69
CA GLN A 9 -31.70 -25.00 -35.93
C GLN A 9 -31.72 -25.07 -34.39
N SER A 10 -32.49 -24.10 -33.89
CA SER A 10 -33.24 -24.03 -32.64
C SER A 10 -34.20 -25.21 -32.43
N ALA A 11 -34.46 -25.54 -31.15
CA ALA A 11 -35.70 -26.15 -30.72
C ALA A 11 -36.12 -25.56 -29.37
N ALA A 12 -37.27 -24.89 -29.38
CA ALA A 12 -38.01 -24.49 -28.20
C ALA A 12 -38.93 -25.64 -27.76
N THR A 13 -39.18 -25.79 -26.46
CA THR A 13 -40.37 -26.54 -26.01
C THR A 13 -40.95 -25.87 -24.78
N LEU A 14 -42.20 -25.45 -24.96
CA LEU A 14 -43.11 -24.82 -24.02
C LEU A 14 -43.89 -25.93 -23.30
N ALA A 15 -44.13 -25.80 -22.00
CA ALA A 15 -45.19 -26.56 -21.31
C ALA A 15 -45.92 -25.65 -20.32
N LEU A 16 -47.15 -25.30 -20.68
CA LEU A 16 -48.18 -24.66 -19.86
C LEU A 16 -48.82 -25.70 -18.94
N LEU A 17 -49.20 -25.34 -17.71
CA LEU A 17 -50.48 -25.79 -17.15
C LEU A 17 -51.03 -24.75 -16.14
N LEU A 18 -52.26 -24.33 -16.42
CA LEU A 18 -53.15 -23.44 -15.68
C LEU A 18 -53.88 -24.17 -14.55
N VAL A 19 -54.45 -23.39 -13.60
CA VAL A 19 -55.83 -23.45 -13.03
C VAL A 19 -55.79 -22.49 -11.81
N ALA A 20 -56.35 -21.27 -11.87
CA ALA A 20 -57.73 -20.86 -11.52
C ALA A 20 -58.10 -21.23 -10.06
N THR A 21 -58.78 -20.47 -9.20
CA THR A 21 -59.56 -19.20 -9.16
C THR A 21 -59.98 -19.09 -7.69
N GLY A 22 -60.26 -17.90 -7.14
CA GLY A 22 -60.99 -17.83 -5.87
C GLY A 22 -61.01 -16.46 -5.19
N CYS A 23 -62.08 -15.71 -5.43
CA CYS A 23 -62.34 -14.38 -4.90
C CYS A 23 -62.81 -14.35 -3.44
N SER A 24 -62.70 -13.14 -2.87
CA SER A 24 -63.74 -12.44 -2.09
C SER A 24 -63.65 -12.39 -0.55
N GLN A 25 -63.41 -11.15 -0.09
CA GLN A 25 -64.29 -10.29 0.71
C GLN A 25 -64.44 -10.49 2.23
N THR A 26 -64.32 -9.32 2.89
CA THR A 26 -65.13 -8.76 4.01
C THR A 26 -65.10 -9.41 5.40
N SER A 27 -64.62 -8.66 6.39
CA SER A 27 -65.45 -7.92 7.37
C SER A 27 -64.73 -7.65 8.70
N LEU A 28 -65.09 -6.50 9.28
CA LEU A 28 -64.64 -5.87 10.53
C LEU A 28 -65.26 -6.55 11.79
N PRO A 29 -65.29 -5.89 12.97
CA PRO A 29 -64.26 -5.78 14.00
C PRO A 29 -64.78 -6.36 15.33
N LYS A 30 -64.03 -6.30 16.44
CA LYS A 30 -64.66 -6.15 17.77
C LYS A 30 -63.72 -5.58 18.84
N LEU A 31 -64.18 -4.46 19.36
CA LEU A 31 -63.78 -3.78 20.59
C LEU A 31 -63.99 -4.66 21.83
N ASN A 32 -63.13 -4.52 22.83
CA ASN A 32 -63.46 -3.92 24.14
C ASN A 32 -62.25 -4.08 25.10
N PHE A 33 -61.67 -3.01 25.64
CA PHE A 33 -62.11 -2.18 26.78
C PHE A 33 -61.84 -2.81 28.15
N ASN A 34 -60.75 -2.38 28.81
CA ASN A 34 -60.72 -1.75 30.14
C ASN A 34 -59.25 -1.58 30.57
N ARG A 35 -58.72 -0.36 30.67
CA ARG A 35 -58.76 0.51 31.85
C ARG A 35 -58.48 -0.23 33.16
N ASN A 36 -57.29 0.00 33.71
CA ASN A 36 -57.21 0.82 34.91
C ASN A 36 -55.86 1.53 35.03
N ALA A 37 -55.98 2.82 35.33
CA ALA A 37 -54.89 3.71 35.67
C ALA A 37 -54.41 3.43 37.10
N ASN A 38 -53.11 3.62 37.34
CA ASN A 38 -52.72 4.36 38.52
C ASN A 38 -51.39 5.08 38.32
N THR A 39 -51.38 6.27 38.88
CA THR A 39 -50.48 7.40 38.66
C THR A 39 -49.21 7.37 39.53
N ARG A 40 -48.22 8.17 39.08
CA ARG A 40 -47.12 8.83 39.82
C ARG A 40 -45.90 7.97 40.21
N ASN A 41 -44.76 8.23 39.56
CA ASN A 41 -43.82 9.26 40.01
C ASN A 41 -42.70 9.47 38.99
N VAL A 42 -42.46 10.73 38.66
CA VAL A 42 -41.26 11.20 37.97
C VAL A 42 -40.15 11.23 39.01
N VAL A 43 -39.13 10.39 38.85
CA VAL A 43 -37.81 10.60 39.43
C VAL A 43 -36.82 10.39 38.29
N ALA A 44 -36.23 11.49 37.84
CA ALA A 44 -35.06 11.48 36.99
C ALA A 44 -33.92 10.82 37.77
N ASN A 45 -33.32 9.77 37.21
CA ASN A 45 -32.01 9.30 37.63
C ASN A 45 -31.16 9.10 36.39
N GLU A 46 -30.19 9.99 36.26
CA GLU A 46 -29.01 9.84 35.43
C GLU A 46 -28.29 8.53 35.80
N SER A 47 -28.10 7.64 34.83
CA SER A 47 -26.95 6.73 34.76
C SER A 47 -26.98 6.00 33.41
N ASP A 48 -26.68 6.75 32.34
CA ASP A 48 -26.19 6.13 31.10
C ASP A 48 -24.80 5.56 31.39
N SER A 49 -24.77 4.25 31.64
CA SER A 49 -23.54 3.47 31.60
C SER A 49 -23.25 3.11 30.14
N PRO A 50 -22.03 3.33 29.62
CA PRO A 50 -21.70 2.98 28.24
C PRO A 50 -21.77 1.46 28.06
N SER A 51 -22.45 1.03 27.00
CA SER A 51 -22.51 -0.35 26.50
C SER A 51 -21.11 -0.99 26.44
N VAL A 52 -20.78 -1.82 27.44
CA VAL A 52 -19.54 -2.61 27.44
C VAL A 52 -19.73 -3.81 26.52
N CYS A 53 -19.14 -3.75 25.32
CA CYS A 53 -18.97 -4.94 24.48
C CYS A 53 -18.10 -5.97 25.22
N PRO A 54 -18.55 -7.23 25.39
CA PRO A 54 -17.75 -8.23 26.08
C PRO A 54 -16.45 -8.51 25.29
N PRO A 55 -15.29 -8.62 25.96
CA PRO A 55 -14.03 -8.88 25.28
C PRO A 55 -14.01 -10.28 24.66
N ILE A 56 -13.98 -10.34 23.32
CA ILE A 56 -13.84 -11.60 22.59
C ILE A 56 -12.38 -12.06 22.70
N SER A 57 -12.17 -13.33 23.11
CA SER A 57 -10.80 -13.87 23.19
C SER A 57 -10.09 -13.81 21.82
N PRO A 58 -8.77 -13.53 21.75
CA PRO A 58 -8.03 -13.46 20.49
C PRO A 58 -8.20 -14.71 19.61
N PHE A 59 -8.21 -15.88 20.24
CA PHE A 59 -8.47 -17.16 19.56
C PHE A 59 -9.86 -17.19 18.92
N THR A 60 -10.89 -16.78 19.67
CA THR A 60 -12.27 -16.73 19.16
C THR A 60 -12.41 -15.72 18.03
N LYS A 61 -11.77 -14.54 18.14
CA LYS A 61 -11.68 -13.55 17.05
C LYS A 61 -11.03 -14.18 15.82
N GLY A 62 -9.89 -14.86 15.99
CA GLY A 62 -9.16 -15.54 14.93
C GLY A 62 -10.02 -16.54 14.17
N ILE A 63 -10.66 -17.48 14.88
CA ILE A 63 -11.52 -18.51 14.28
C ILE A 63 -12.77 -17.89 13.61
N SER A 64 -13.45 -16.97 14.29
CA SER A 64 -14.67 -16.33 13.77
C SER A 64 -14.39 -15.59 12.46
N LYS A 65 -13.31 -14.82 12.40
CA LYS A 65 -12.91 -14.07 11.20
C LYS A 65 -12.45 -15.00 10.08
N ALA A 66 -11.74 -16.08 10.39
CA ALA A 66 -11.35 -17.09 9.41
C ALA A 66 -12.57 -17.79 8.79
N ASN A 67 -13.54 -18.20 9.61
CA ASN A 67 -14.76 -18.85 9.12
C ASN A 67 -15.57 -17.88 8.23
N SER A 68 -15.68 -16.63 8.67
CA SER A 68 -16.34 -15.56 7.93
C SER A 68 -15.63 -15.23 6.61
N ALA A 69 -14.30 -15.29 6.58
CA ALA A 69 -13.49 -15.12 5.37
C ALA A 69 -13.66 -16.30 4.41
N ALA A 70 -13.59 -17.53 4.91
CA ALA A 70 -13.75 -18.75 4.11
C ALA A 70 -15.14 -18.85 3.47
N GLN A 71 -16.20 -18.54 4.23
CA GLN A 71 -17.57 -18.52 3.72
C GLN A 71 -17.74 -17.45 2.64
N LEU A 72 -17.28 -16.22 2.89
CA LEU A 72 -17.39 -15.15 1.92
C LEU A 72 -16.53 -15.41 0.66
N SER A 73 -15.37 -16.07 0.80
CA SER A 73 -14.49 -16.43 -0.33
C SER A 73 -15.19 -17.30 -1.38
N GLN A 74 -16.16 -18.12 -0.97
CA GLN A 74 -16.90 -19.04 -1.85
C GLN A 74 -17.91 -18.29 -2.73
N THR A 75 -18.54 -17.24 -2.19
CA THR A 75 -19.62 -16.52 -2.88
C THR A 75 -19.19 -15.16 -3.44
N ALA A 76 -18.08 -14.58 -2.96
CA ALA A 76 -17.63 -13.25 -3.37
C ALA A 76 -17.42 -13.16 -4.89
N GLN A 77 -18.16 -12.25 -5.51
CA GLN A 77 -18.09 -11.93 -6.94
C GLN A 77 -17.63 -10.49 -7.19
N SER A 78 -17.98 -9.57 -6.29
CA SER A 78 -17.64 -8.14 -6.40
C SER A 78 -16.32 -7.79 -5.71
N GLN A 79 -15.68 -6.70 -6.13
CA GLN A 79 -14.42 -6.25 -5.55
C GLN A 79 -14.55 -5.96 -4.04
N GLN A 80 -15.63 -5.31 -3.62
CA GLN A 80 -15.88 -4.99 -2.22
C GLN A 80 -15.99 -6.24 -1.34
N GLU A 81 -16.60 -7.31 -1.87
CA GLU A 81 -16.66 -8.60 -1.19
C GLU A 81 -15.28 -9.27 -1.13
N LEU A 82 -14.48 -9.17 -2.19
CA LEU A 82 -13.11 -9.70 -2.22
C LEU A 82 -12.18 -8.95 -1.25
N ASP A 83 -12.28 -7.63 -1.18
CA ASP A 83 -11.55 -6.81 -0.22
C ASP A 83 -11.97 -7.15 1.22
N LEU A 84 -13.26 -7.40 1.46
CA LEU A 84 -13.76 -7.84 2.75
C LEU A 84 -13.27 -9.26 3.11
N VAL A 85 -13.10 -10.15 2.14
CA VAL A 85 -12.44 -11.46 2.36
C VAL A 85 -10.99 -11.26 2.81
N VAL A 86 -10.23 -10.41 2.11
CA VAL A 86 -8.84 -10.07 2.45
C VAL A 86 -8.75 -9.51 3.87
N LEU A 87 -9.59 -8.52 4.20
CA LEU A 87 -9.65 -7.92 5.53
C LEU A 87 -9.97 -8.95 6.63
N ARG A 88 -10.92 -9.86 6.38
CA ARG A 88 -11.28 -10.91 7.36
C ARG A 88 -10.15 -11.91 7.55
N TRP A 89 -9.39 -12.28 6.51
CA TRP A 89 -8.19 -13.11 6.66
C TRP A 89 -7.10 -12.40 7.46
N MET A 90 -6.88 -11.10 7.25
CA MET A 90 -5.95 -10.31 8.06
C MET A 90 -6.36 -10.27 9.55
N GLN A 91 -7.63 -9.99 9.83
CA GLN A 91 -8.17 -9.98 11.21
C GLN A 91 -8.11 -11.38 11.86
N ALA A 92 -8.21 -12.45 11.08
CA ALA A 92 -8.06 -13.81 11.55
C ALA A 92 -6.61 -14.13 11.96
N ILE A 93 -5.64 -13.71 11.14
CA ILE A 93 -4.21 -13.84 11.42
C ILE A 93 -3.84 -13.05 12.67
N GLU A 94 -4.31 -11.80 12.77
CA GLU A 94 -4.11 -10.94 13.93
C GLU A 94 -4.63 -11.60 15.22
N GLY A 95 -5.86 -12.13 15.19
CA GLY A 95 -6.44 -12.84 16.34
C GLY A 95 -5.63 -14.08 16.75
N MET A 96 -5.13 -14.86 15.79
CA MET A 96 -4.30 -16.03 16.06
C MET A 96 -2.90 -15.68 16.59
N GLN A 97 -2.31 -14.60 16.10
CA GLN A 97 -1.01 -14.11 16.59
C GLN A 97 -1.10 -13.53 18.01
N ALA A 98 -2.25 -12.94 18.35
CA ALA A 98 -2.54 -12.37 19.67
C ALA A 98 -2.90 -13.42 20.74
N VAL A 99 -2.95 -14.73 20.42
CA VAL A 99 -3.14 -15.80 21.41
C VAL A 99 -1.93 -15.86 22.35
N PRO A 100 -2.08 -15.73 23.69
CA PRO A 100 -0.96 -15.72 24.62
C PRO A 100 -0.04 -16.94 24.52
N VAL A 101 1.26 -16.77 24.77
CA VAL A 101 2.25 -17.86 24.65
C VAL A 101 2.04 -19.00 25.65
N ASN A 102 1.48 -18.69 26.82
CA ASN A 102 1.10 -19.66 27.85
C ASN A 102 -0.30 -20.26 27.62
N SER A 103 -1.00 -19.88 26.54
CA SER A 103 -2.30 -20.45 26.22
C SER A 103 -2.13 -21.87 25.68
N PRO A 104 -2.94 -22.85 26.14
CA PRO A 104 -2.95 -24.19 25.56
C PRO A 104 -3.35 -24.20 24.07
N LYS A 105 -3.95 -23.10 23.57
CA LYS A 105 -4.35 -22.93 22.17
C LYS A 105 -3.23 -22.39 21.27
N ARG A 106 -2.07 -22.01 21.82
CA ARG A 106 -0.99 -21.32 21.10
C ARG A 106 -0.43 -22.13 19.93
N ALA A 107 -0.12 -23.40 20.15
CA ALA A 107 0.46 -24.26 19.10
C ALA A 107 -0.51 -24.46 17.93
N TYR A 108 -1.81 -24.57 18.21
CA TYR A 108 -2.85 -24.64 17.19
C TYR A 108 -2.98 -23.31 16.44
N ALA A 109 -3.02 -22.19 17.15
CA ALA A 109 -3.10 -20.86 16.56
C ALA A 109 -1.92 -20.57 15.61
N GLN A 110 -0.70 -20.96 16.00
CA GLN A 110 0.50 -20.83 15.15
C GLN A 110 0.41 -21.62 13.84
N LYS A 111 -0.11 -22.85 13.89
CA LYS A 111 -0.36 -23.64 12.67
C LYS A 111 -1.44 -22.98 11.80
N LYS A 112 -2.50 -22.44 12.39
CA LYS A 112 -3.55 -21.72 11.67
C LYS A 112 -3.08 -20.43 11.01
N VAL A 113 -2.10 -19.71 11.57
CA VAL A 113 -1.50 -18.54 10.91
C VAL A 113 -0.92 -18.91 9.54
N VAL A 114 -0.23 -20.05 9.42
CA VAL A 114 0.34 -20.49 8.14
C VAL A 114 -0.77 -20.76 7.11
N GLU A 115 -1.83 -21.44 7.53
CA GLU A 115 -3.01 -21.73 6.69
C GLU A 115 -3.71 -20.43 6.25
N TYR A 116 -3.89 -19.48 7.16
CA TYR A 116 -4.57 -18.21 6.88
C TYR A 116 -3.74 -17.29 5.99
N LEU A 117 -2.40 -17.35 6.08
CA LEU A 117 -1.51 -16.63 5.18
C LEU A 117 -1.65 -17.15 3.73
N ASN A 118 -1.76 -18.46 3.53
CA ASN A 118 -2.01 -19.03 2.20
C ASN A 118 -3.40 -18.63 1.67
N ALA A 119 -4.42 -18.64 2.53
CA ALA A 119 -5.76 -18.22 2.16
C ALA A 119 -5.83 -16.72 1.84
N LEU A 120 -5.08 -15.89 2.56
CA LEU A 120 -4.91 -14.47 2.29
C LEU A 120 -4.25 -14.23 0.92
N ASP A 121 -3.17 -14.95 0.59
CA ASP A 121 -2.50 -14.84 -0.71
C ASP A 121 -3.45 -15.19 -1.87
N LEU A 122 -4.25 -16.25 -1.73
CA LEU A 122 -5.27 -16.61 -2.72
C LEU A 122 -6.37 -15.55 -2.83
N ALA A 123 -6.85 -15.03 -1.70
CA ALA A 123 -7.84 -13.97 -1.67
C ALA A 123 -7.32 -12.68 -2.33
N GLN A 124 -6.05 -12.32 -2.08
CA GLN A 124 -5.39 -11.18 -2.70
C GLN A 124 -5.22 -11.38 -4.21
N LYS A 125 -4.80 -12.57 -4.66
CA LYS A 125 -4.74 -12.89 -6.10
C LYS A 125 -6.11 -12.76 -6.78
N LYS A 126 -7.17 -13.21 -6.11
CA LYS A 126 -8.54 -13.10 -6.60
C LYS A 126 -9.03 -11.64 -6.60
N ALA A 127 -8.78 -10.88 -5.53
CA ALA A 127 -9.07 -9.46 -5.44
C ALA A 127 -8.31 -8.63 -6.49
N ASN A 128 -7.09 -9.05 -6.84
CA ASN A 128 -6.28 -8.38 -7.87
C ASN A 128 -6.65 -8.80 -9.30
N SER A 129 -7.44 -9.87 -9.46
CA SER A 129 -7.93 -10.34 -10.77
C SER A 129 -9.22 -9.65 -11.22
N ASN A 130 -9.92 -8.97 -10.31
CA ASN A 130 -10.94 -7.99 -10.63
C ASN A 130 -10.31 -6.60 -10.53
N PRO A 131 -10.25 -5.81 -11.62
CA PRO A 131 -9.66 -4.48 -11.55
C PRO A 131 -10.48 -3.64 -10.56
N GLN A 132 -9.79 -3.07 -9.57
CA GLN A 132 -10.34 -2.03 -8.71
C GLN A 132 -11.03 -1.00 -9.61
N SER A 133 -12.31 -0.72 -9.37
CA SER A 133 -13.02 0.32 -10.13
C SER A 133 -12.37 1.65 -9.79
N LEU A 134 -11.42 2.07 -10.64
CA LEU A 134 -10.74 3.34 -10.47
C LEU A 134 -11.78 4.46 -10.56
N PRO A 135 -11.70 5.49 -9.70
CA PRO A 135 -12.59 6.65 -9.79
C PRO A 135 -12.26 7.56 -10.99
N PHE A 136 -11.27 7.16 -11.80
CA PHE A 136 -10.81 7.83 -13.01
C PHE A 136 -10.50 6.79 -14.09
N ALA A 137 -10.41 7.25 -15.34
CA ALA A 137 -10.00 6.39 -16.45
C ALA A 137 -8.54 5.95 -16.29
N SER A 138 -8.29 4.64 -16.44
CA SER A 138 -6.95 4.05 -16.34
C SER A 138 -5.96 4.64 -17.34
N PHE A 139 -4.70 4.72 -16.92
CA PHE A 139 -3.55 5.07 -17.74
C PHE A 139 -2.85 3.86 -18.37
N ASN A 140 -3.53 2.72 -18.39
CA ASN A 140 -3.02 1.43 -18.84
C ASN A 140 -1.76 0.98 -18.09
N ASN A 141 -1.52 1.46 -16.86
CA ASN A 141 -0.36 1.07 -16.07
C ASN A 141 -0.81 0.91 -14.62
N GLN A 142 -0.90 -0.35 -14.16
CA GLN A 142 -1.44 -0.67 -12.84
C GLN A 142 -0.70 0.05 -11.70
N ILE A 143 0.64 0.03 -11.69
CA ILE A 143 1.42 0.72 -10.65
C ILE A 143 1.14 2.22 -10.67
N PHE A 144 0.99 2.80 -11.86
CA PHE A 144 0.69 4.22 -11.98
C PHE A 144 -0.73 4.55 -11.52
N ASP A 145 -1.72 3.76 -11.92
CA ASP A 145 -3.12 3.92 -11.52
C ASP A 145 -3.27 3.82 -10.00
N GLU A 146 -2.58 2.85 -9.38
CA GLU A 146 -2.62 2.65 -7.93
C GLU A 146 -1.86 3.75 -7.17
N GLN A 147 -0.69 4.17 -7.65
CA GLN A 147 0.02 5.31 -7.06
C GLN A 147 -0.78 6.61 -7.18
N LEU A 148 -1.48 6.82 -8.29
CA LEU A 148 -2.36 7.98 -8.45
C LEU A 148 -3.54 7.92 -7.48
N LEU A 149 -4.19 6.77 -7.35
CA LEU A 149 -5.27 6.60 -6.38
C LEU A 149 -4.78 6.85 -4.95
N LEU A 150 -3.62 6.29 -4.60
CA LEU A 150 -2.98 6.51 -3.31
C LEU A 150 -2.62 7.98 -3.09
N TYR A 151 -2.07 8.66 -4.10
CA TYR A 151 -1.72 10.08 -4.02
C TYR A 151 -2.93 10.97 -3.80
N LEU A 152 -4.02 10.73 -4.54
CA LEU A 152 -5.27 11.47 -4.36
C LEU A 152 -5.86 11.21 -2.96
N SER A 153 -5.78 9.97 -2.48
CA SER A 153 -6.24 9.59 -1.13
C SER A 153 -5.38 10.23 -0.04
N TYR A 154 -4.07 10.30 -0.25
CA TYR A 154 -3.12 10.98 0.63
C TYR A 154 -3.45 12.47 0.73
N ILE A 155 -3.66 13.16 -0.40
CA ILE A 155 -4.05 14.57 -0.41
C ILE A 155 -5.38 14.79 0.31
N ALA A 156 -6.36 13.92 0.08
CA ALA A 156 -7.65 14.01 0.76
C ALA A 156 -7.53 13.81 2.29
N ALA A 157 -6.63 12.93 2.72
CA ALA A 157 -6.45 12.61 4.14
C ALA A 157 -5.61 13.63 4.91
N VAL A 158 -4.50 14.11 4.33
CA VAL A 158 -3.50 14.92 5.04
C VAL A 158 -3.08 16.19 4.29
N GLY A 159 -3.70 16.50 3.16
CA GLY A 159 -3.33 17.61 2.27
C GLY A 159 -2.12 17.30 1.38
N PRO A 160 -1.74 18.20 0.46
CA PRO A 160 -0.58 18.01 -0.42
C PRO A 160 0.70 17.78 0.40
N PRO A 161 1.64 16.96 -0.09
CA PRO A 161 2.92 16.78 0.57
C PRO A 161 3.78 18.05 0.46
N ASP A 162 4.64 18.30 1.44
CA ASP A 162 5.64 19.35 1.32
C ASP A 162 6.72 18.95 0.30
N VAL A 163 7.02 17.65 0.21
CA VAL A 163 8.01 17.09 -0.71
C VAL A 163 7.38 15.95 -1.52
N LEU A 164 7.43 16.07 -2.85
CA LEU A 164 7.06 14.97 -3.76
C LEU A 164 8.33 14.35 -4.36
N ILE A 165 8.51 13.06 -4.15
CA ILE A 165 9.51 12.27 -4.86
C ILE A 165 8.88 11.73 -6.14
N VAL A 166 9.51 11.94 -7.29
CA VAL A 166 9.07 11.44 -8.60
C VAL A 166 10.21 10.73 -9.31
N GLY A 167 9.90 9.78 -10.19
CA GLY A 167 10.88 9.07 -11.00
C GLY A 167 10.49 7.63 -11.29
N SER A 168 11.45 6.86 -11.81
CA SER A 168 11.22 5.48 -12.24
C SER A 168 11.04 4.48 -11.07
N SER A 169 11.08 3.18 -11.37
CA SER A 169 11.15 2.11 -10.36
C SER A 169 12.29 2.33 -9.37
N ARG A 170 13.34 3.06 -9.77
CA ARG A 170 14.44 3.44 -8.89
C ARG A 170 13.99 4.47 -7.83
N ALA A 171 13.15 5.44 -8.17
CA ALA A 171 12.52 6.32 -7.17
C ALA A 171 11.63 5.53 -6.22
N LEU A 172 10.74 4.70 -6.79
CA LEU A 172 9.72 3.93 -6.08
C LEU A 172 10.30 3.10 -4.93
N VAL A 173 11.52 2.56 -5.11
CA VAL A 173 12.20 1.72 -4.11
C VAL A 173 13.45 2.37 -3.50
N GLY A 174 13.85 3.56 -3.96
CA GLY A 174 15.19 4.11 -3.72
C GLY A 174 15.27 5.25 -2.73
N ILE A 175 14.13 5.81 -2.30
CA ILE A 175 14.07 6.81 -1.23
C ILE A 175 12.91 6.45 -0.31
N ASP A 176 13.21 6.23 0.98
CA ASP A 176 12.22 5.98 2.03
C ASP A 176 11.69 7.33 2.56
N PRO A 177 10.42 7.69 2.30
CA PRO A 177 9.83 8.95 2.74
C PRO A 177 9.88 9.12 4.25
N ARG A 178 9.55 8.08 5.02
CA ARG A 178 9.50 8.15 6.48
C ARG A 178 10.88 8.31 7.09
N GLN A 179 11.90 7.70 6.47
CA GLN A 179 13.28 7.97 6.88
C GLN A 179 13.67 9.41 6.58
N LEU A 180 13.29 9.95 5.42
CA LEU A 180 13.57 11.34 5.07
C LEU A 180 12.91 12.30 6.07
N GLU A 181 11.61 12.10 6.37
CA GLU A 181 10.85 12.86 7.36
C GLU A 181 11.54 12.85 8.73
N ARG A 182 11.90 11.66 9.25
CA ARG A 182 12.58 11.53 10.54
C ARG A 182 13.90 12.28 10.57
N GLN A 183 14.72 12.14 9.53
CA GLN A 183 16.04 12.79 9.48
C GLN A 183 15.92 14.32 9.40
N LEU A 184 14.93 14.82 8.67
CA LEU A 184 14.64 16.25 8.61
C LEU A 184 14.15 16.80 9.95
N ALA A 185 13.28 16.05 10.64
CA ALA A 185 12.82 16.41 11.97
C ALA A 185 13.98 16.48 12.99
N VAL A 186 14.88 15.49 12.99
CA VAL A 186 16.09 15.48 13.84
C VAL A 186 16.99 16.69 13.55
N GLN A 187 17.08 17.12 12.29
CA GLN A 187 17.86 18.29 11.89
C GLN A 187 17.14 19.64 12.12
N GLY A 188 15.99 19.63 12.81
CA GLY A 188 15.21 20.83 13.10
C GLY A 188 14.54 21.46 11.88
N LYS A 189 14.31 20.69 10.80
CA LYS A 189 13.63 21.14 9.58
C LYS A 189 12.10 21.02 9.64
N GLY A 190 11.56 20.65 10.81
CA GLY A 190 10.12 20.50 11.03
C GLY A 190 9.55 19.16 10.59
N ASN A 191 8.23 19.03 10.72
CA ASN A 191 7.48 17.82 10.40
C ASN A 191 6.97 17.89 8.95
N LEU A 192 7.89 17.77 8.00
CA LEU A 192 7.56 17.78 6.58
C LEU A 192 6.80 16.51 6.19
N LYS A 193 5.83 16.66 5.29
CA LYS A 193 5.08 15.56 4.68
C LYS A 193 5.75 15.15 3.38
N VAL A 194 6.15 13.88 3.26
CA VAL A 194 6.83 13.35 2.07
C VAL A 194 6.00 12.24 1.45
N PHE A 195 5.77 12.36 0.14
CA PHE A 195 5.14 11.30 -0.66
C PHE A 195 6.05 10.87 -1.82
N ASN A 196 6.14 9.56 -2.07
CA ASN A 196 6.87 8.98 -3.18
C ASN A 196 5.92 8.54 -4.29
N PHE A 197 5.86 9.36 -5.33
CA PHE A 197 5.09 9.10 -6.54
C PHE A 197 5.95 8.50 -7.67
N GLY A 198 6.93 7.68 -7.29
CA GLY A 198 7.72 6.88 -8.22
C GLY A 198 6.87 5.79 -8.88
N ILE A 199 7.10 5.55 -10.18
CA ILE A 199 6.39 4.50 -10.93
C ILE A 199 7.35 3.71 -11.81
N ASN A 200 6.98 2.48 -12.13
CA ASN A 200 7.82 1.64 -12.98
C ASN A 200 8.03 2.25 -14.37
N GLY A 201 9.30 2.30 -14.79
CA GLY A 201 9.67 2.76 -16.12
C GLY A 201 9.45 4.23 -16.40
N ALA A 202 9.24 5.09 -15.39
CA ALA A 202 9.10 6.53 -15.62
C ALA A 202 10.36 7.10 -16.29
N THR A 203 10.15 7.77 -17.42
CA THR A 203 11.16 8.58 -18.10
C THR A 203 10.94 10.05 -17.78
N ALA A 204 11.81 10.93 -18.29
CA ALA A 204 11.58 12.37 -18.20
C ALA A 204 10.23 12.80 -18.79
N GLN A 205 9.79 12.18 -19.88
CA GLN A 205 8.46 12.43 -20.44
C GLN A 205 7.32 12.04 -19.48
N MET A 206 7.47 10.93 -18.78
CA MET A 206 6.49 10.47 -17.79
C MET A 206 6.41 11.41 -16.59
N VAL A 207 7.56 11.84 -16.06
CA VAL A 207 7.63 12.82 -14.96
C VAL A 207 7.06 14.17 -15.39
N ALA A 208 7.33 14.61 -16.62
CA ALA A 208 6.74 15.81 -17.18
C ALA A 208 5.20 15.72 -17.26
N PHE A 209 4.65 14.56 -17.66
CA PHE A 209 3.21 14.32 -17.65
C PHE A 209 2.63 14.41 -16.24
N GLN A 210 3.22 13.68 -15.27
CA GLN A 210 2.76 13.67 -13.88
C GLN A 210 2.65 15.09 -13.33
N LEU A 211 3.73 15.87 -13.42
CA LEU A 211 3.81 17.18 -12.78
C LEU A 211 3.02 18.28 -13.52
N ARG A 212 3.07 18.29 -14.86
CA ARG A 212 2.59 19.45 -15.65
C ARG A 212 1.18 19.28 -16.19
N GLN A 213 0.76 18.04 -16.41
CA GLN A 213 -0.46 17.72 -17.14
C GLN A 213 -1.47 16.99 -16.27
N MET A 214 -1.04 16.08 -15.40
CA MET A 214 -1.94 15.28 -14.58
C MET A 214 -2.33 15.95 -13.26
N LEU A 215 -1.38 16.57 -12.55
CA LEU A 215 -1.65 17.23 -11.28
C LEU A 215 -2.19 18.65 -11.49
N THR A 216 -3.07 19.06 -10.58
CA THR A 216 -3.51 20.47 -10.44
C THR A 216 -2.50 21.23 -9.58
N THR A 217 -2.54 22.57 -9.63
CA THR A 217 -1.62 23.43 -8.87
C THR A 217 -1.75 23.20 -7.36
N GLU A 218 -2.96 22.95 -6.87
CA GLU A 218 -3.27 22.70 -5.46
C GLU A 218 -2.75 21.34 -4.98
N GLN A 219 -2.49 20.42 -5.93
CA GLN A 219 -1.93 19.10 -5.67
C GLN A 219 -0.40 19.08 -5.80
N LEU A 220 0.27 20.18 -6.15
CA LEU A 220 1.72 20.23 -6.27
C LEU A 220 2.39 20.36 -4.89
N PRO A 221 3.62 19.84 -4.74
CA PRO A 221 4.38 20.00 -3.50
C PRO A 221 5.03 21.38 -3.42
N LYS A 222 5.63 21.66 -2.27
CA LYS A 222 6.53 22.82 -2.10
C LYS A 222 7.95 22.54 -2.60
N LEU A 223 8.36 21.27 -2.69
CA LEU A 223 9.66 20.84 -3.23
C LEU A 223 9.51 19.53 -4.03
N ILE A 224 10.22 19.41 -5.15
CA ILE A 224 10.26 18.19 -5.97
C ILE A 224 11.64 17.54 -5.85
N ILE A 225 11.67 16.25 -5.48
CA ILE A 225 12.83 15.39 -5.62
C ILE A 225 12.60 14.47 -6.82
N TRP A 226 13.29 14.73 -7.93
CA TRP A 226 13.31 13.82 -9.07
C TRP A 226 14.45 12.81 -8.91
N ALA A 227 14.11 11.61 -8.42
CA ALA A 227 15.06 10.55 -8.12
C ALA A 227 15.10 9.51 -9.24
N ASP A 228 16.11 9.57 -10.10
CA ASP A 228 16.19 8.68 -11.25
C ASP A 228 17.64 8.26 -11.51
N GLY A 229 17.91 7.66 -12.67
CA GLY A 229 19.27 7.56 -13.16
C GLY A 229 19.37 7.74 -14.66
N VAL A 230 20.59 7.65 -15.17
CA VAL A 230 20.94 7.99 -16.56
C VAL A 230 20.00 7.42 -17.63
N ARG A 231 19.49 6.19 -17.44
CA ARG A 231 18.58 5.52 -18.39
C ARG A 231 17.24 6.22 -18.60
N SER A 232 16.75 6.96 -17.59
CA SER A 232 15.46 7.67 -17.66
C SER A 232 15.52 8.91 -18.56
N PHE A 233 16.74 9.34 -18.91
CA PHE A 233 17.04 10.48 -19.78
C PHE A 233 17.54 10.06 -21.17
N ASN A 234 17.54 8.77 -21.47
CA ASN A 234 17.92 8.26 -22.78
C ASN A 234 16.76 8.45 -23.79
N SER A 235 16.91 9.39 -24.72
CA SER A 235 15.98 9.64 -25.83
C SER A 235 16.17 8.69 -27.02
N GLY A 236 17.25 7.91 -27.06
CA GLY A 236 17.49 6.94 -28.12
C GLY A 236 16.64 5.68 -27.98
N ARG A 237 16.30 5.28 -26.75
CA ARG A 237 15.50 4.08 -26.50
C ARG A 237 14.01 4.31 -26.75
N LEU A 238 13.29 3.22 -27.02
CA LEU A 238 11.83 3.21 -27.05
C LEU A 238 11.25 3.50 -25.66
N ASP A 239 10.44 4.55 -25.55
CA ASP A 239 9.73 4.89 -24.31
C ASP A 239 8.41 4.11 -24.19
N ARG A 240 8.51 2.84 -23.82
CA ARG A 240 7.34 1.94 -23.71
C ARG A 240 6.30 2.46 -22.72
N THR A 241 6.74 2.97 -21.57
CA THR A 241 5.87 3.49 -20.51
C THR A 241 5.07 4.69 -21.01
N TYR A 242 5.73 5.66 -21.65
CA TYR A 242 5.06 6.84 -22.19
C TYR A 242 4.16 6.50 -23.39
N ASN A 243 4.56 5.53 -24.23
CA ASN A 243 3.71 5.08 -25.34
C ASN A 243 2.43 4.40 -24.83
N GLN A 244 2.53 3.60 -23.77
CA GLN A 244 1.37 2.98 -23.11
C GLN A 244 0.47 4.03 -22.47
N LEU A 245 1.06 5.04 -21.83
CA LEU A 245 0.34 6.20 -21.30
C LEU A 245 -0.45 6.91 -22.40
N THR A 246 0.20 7.33 -23.49
CA THR A 246 -0.44 8.15 -24.54
C THR A 246 -1.56 7.41 -25.29
N ALA A 247 -1.52 6.08 -25.32
CA ALA A 247 -2.60 5.25 -25.86
C ALA A 247 -3.80 5.07 -24.92
N SER A 248 -3.67 5.43 -23.64
CA SER A 248 -4.67 5.18 -22.59
C SER A 248 -5.87 6.13 -22.65
N GLN A 249 -6.98 5.70 -22.06
CA GLN A 249 -8.16 6.55 -21.91
C GLN A 249 -7.92 7.67 -20.90
N GLY A 250 -7.20 7.39 -19.80
CA GLY A 250 -6.81 8.40 -18.82
C GLY A 250 -6.04 9.56 -19.45
N TYR A 251 -5.07 9.27 -20.34
CA TYR A 251 -4.32 10.31 -21.04
C TYR A 251 -5.24 11.17 -21.92
N LYS A 252 -6.13 10.55 -22.71
CA LYS A 252 -7.09 11.31 -23.55
C LYS A 252 -7.94 12.27 -22.72
N VAL A 253 -8.42 11.83 -21.56
CA VAL A 253 -9.20 12.66 -20.62
C VAL A 253 -8.37 13.81 -20.04
N VAL A 254 -7.12 13.56 -19.65
CA VAL A 254 -6.21 14.59 -19.15
C VAL A 254 -5.93 15.67 -20.20
N MET A 255 -5.76 15.26 -21.46
CA MET A 255 -5.49 16.16 -22.57
C MET A 255 -6.70 17.02 -22.96
N THR A 256 -7.92 16.68 -22.56
CA THR A 256 -9.11 17.56 -22.71
C THR A 256 -9.27 18.55 -21.56
N GLY A 257 -8.36 18.56 -20.58
CA GLY A 257 -8.39 19.47 -19.42
C GLY A 257 -9.02 18.87 -18.16
N SER A 258 -9.62 17.68 -18.23
CA SER A 258 -10.19 17.00 -17.07
C SER A 258 -9.08 16.36 -16.23
N ARG A 259 -9.13 16.47 -14.91
CA ARG A 259 -8.11 15.91 -14.02
C ARG A 259 -8.69 14.72 -13.23
N PRO A 260 -7.90 13.67 -12.94
CA PRO A 260 -8.35 12.57 -12.09
C PRO A 260 -8.75 13.08 -10.69
N THR A 261 -9.91 12.67 -10.20
CA THR A 261 -10.41 13.04 -8.88
C THR A 261 -10.94 11.82 -8.14
N LEU A 262 -11.01 11.91 -6.81
CA LEU A 262 -11.79 10.95 -6.02
C LEU A 262 -13.29 11.27 -6.17
N PRO A 263 -14.17 10.29 -5.94
CA PRO A 263 -15.59 10.55 -5.82
C PRO A 263 -15.83 11.55 -4.66
N PRO A 264 -16.88 12.39 -4.74
CA PRO A 264 -17.22 13.29 -3.65
C PRO A 264 -17.44 12.50 -2.35
N THR A 265 -16.90 13.03 -1.25
CA THR A 265 -17.01 12.44 0.09
C THR A 265 -18.47 12.26 0.46
N ILE A 266 -18.87 11.00 0.70
CA ILE A 266 -20.08 10.71 1.47
C ILE A 266 -19.78 11.16 2.91
N PRO A 267 -20.64 11.93 3.59
CA PRO A 267 -20.42 12.30 4.99
C PRO A 267 -20.10 11.05 5.78
N GLU A 268 -18.99 11.05 6.53
CA GLU A 268 -18.67 9.96 7.45
C GLU A 268 -19.89 9.74 8.34
N VAL A 269 -20.59 8.63 8.13
CA VAL A 269 -21.57 8.17 9.10
C VAL A 269 -20.74 7.81 10.32
N THR A 270 -20.76 8.67 11.32
CA THR A 270 -20.33 8.33 12.67
C THR A 270 -21.28 7.24 13.15
N ASN A 271 -20.98 5.99 12.77
CA ASN A 271 -21.65 4.84 13.31
C ASN A 271 -21.22 4.74 14.77
N ASP A 272 -22.01 5.39 15.61
CA ASP A 272 -22.21 4.98 16.98
C ASP A 272 -22.43 3.46 16.98
N CYS A 273 -21.67 2.76 17.81
CA CYS A 273 -21.54 1.31 17.93
C CYS A 273 -22.50 0.48 17.06
N GLY A 274 -21.98 -0.15 16.01
CA GLY A 274 -22.73 -1.08 15.17
C GLY A 274 -23.32 -2.23 16.00
N ALA A 275 -24.55 -2.03 16.48
CA ALA A 275 -25.38 -3.10 16.98
C ALA A 275 -25.59 -4.07 15.82
N ILE A 276 -25.09 -5.29 15.98
CA ILE A 276 -25.48 -6.41 15.13
C ILE A 276 -27.00 -6.53 15.32
N GLN A 277 -27.76 -6.11 14.31
CA GLN A 277 -29.16 -6.45 14.18
C GLN A 277 -29.22 -7.98 14.09
N ASN A 278 -29.40 -8.63 15.25
CA ASN A 278 -29.84 -10.01 15.30
C ASN A 278 -31.21 -10.03 14.64
N SER A 279 -31.27 -10.50 13.40
CA SER A 279 -32.53 -10.85 12.76
C SER A 279 -33.21 -11.90 13.63
N THR A 280 -34.30 -11.49 14.27
CA THR A 280 -35.18 -12.33 15.08
C THR A 280 -35.70 -13.48 14.22
N ILE A 281 -35.16 -14.68 14.41
CA ILE A 281 -35.87 -15.92 14.10
C ILE A 281 -36.46 -16.38 15.43
N SER A 282 -37.78 -16.26 15.53
CA SER A 282 -38.56 -16.68 16.68
C SER A 282 -38.37 -18.18 16.97
N GLN A 283 -38.37 -18.45 18.27
CA GLN A 283 -38.13 -19.70 18.97
C GLN A 283 -38.99 -20.88 18.49
N THR A 284 -38.42 -22.08 18.58
CA THR A 284 -39.18 -23.25 19.06
C THR A 284 -38.44 -23.84 20.25
N THR A 285 -39.20 -24.01 21.32
CA THR A 285 -38.82 -24.39 22.67
C THR A 285 -38.47 -25.88 22.78
N THR A 286 -37.57 -26.21 23.71
CA THR A 286 -37.72 -27.37 24.60
C THR A 286 -36.86 -27.17 25.84
N ASP A 287 -37.55 -27.00 26.97
CA ASP A 287 -37.00 -27.02 28.32
C ASP A 287 -36.49 -28.41 28.70
N LYS A 288 -35.39 -28.45 29.48
CA LYS A 288 -35.34 -29.15 30.78
C LYS A 288 -34.05 -28.87 31.56
N SER A 289 -34.23 -28.31 32.77
CA SER A 289 -33.62 -28.63 34.09
C SER A 289 -32.10 -28.84 34.21
N GLN A 290 -31.38 -28.49 35.28
CA GLN A 290 -31.49 -27.66 36.48
C GLN A 290 -30.14 -27.87 37.21
N ASN A 291 -29.79 -26.92 38.10
CA ASN A 291 -28.81 -26.99 39.19
C ASN A 291 -27.31 -26.89 38.85
N SER A 292 -26.43 -26.28 39.65
CA SER A 292 -26.43 -25.28 40.75
C SER A 292 -24.97 -25.27 41.27
N ALA A 293 -24.57 -24.19 41.95
CA ALA A 293 -23.35 -24.06 42.79
C ALA A 293 -22.02 -23.85 42.02
N ASP A 294 -21.09 -22.97 42.41
CA ASP A 294 -20.98 -22.13 43.59
C ASP A 294 -20.01 -20.95 43.35
N ALA A 295 -20.06 -20.00 44.27
CA ALA A 295 -19.46 -18.67 44.25
C ALA A 295 -17.98 -18.60 44.70
N ALA A 296 -17.49 -17.34 44.76
CA ALA A 296 -16.26 -16.77 45.35
C ALA A 296 -15.08 -16.63 44.38
N SER A 297 -14.68 -15.42 43.93
CA SER A 297 -14.20 -14.20 44.61
C SER A 297 -12.82 -14.35 45.28
N SER A 298 -11.77 -13.82 44.63
CA SER A 298 -10.86 -12.80 45.19
C SER A 298 -9.66 -12.56 44.26
N SER A 299 -9.44 -11.28 43.99
CA SER A 299 -8.32 -10.66 43.26
C SER A 299 -7.05 -10.54 44.16
N PRO A 300 -6.05 -9.71 43.85
CA PRO A 300 -4.86 -10.06 43.07
C PRO A 300 -3.56 -9.82 43.87
N THR A 301 -2.44 -10.39 43.40
CA THR A 301 -1.12 -9.76 43.62
C THR A 301 -0.62 -9.29 42.27
N SER A 302 -0.80 -7.99 42.03
CA SER A 302 -0.24 -7.24 40.92
C SER A 302 1.29 -7.17 41.07
N GLU A 303 2.01 -7.84 40.18
CA GLU A 303 3.39 -7.46 39.84
C GLU A 303 3.28 -6.59 38.57
N GLU A 304 3.59 -5.30 38.76
CA GLU A 304 3.50 -4.25 37.76
C GLU A 304 4.48 -4.48 36.60
N TRP A 305 3.97 -4.41 35.37
CA TRP A 305 4.79 -4.18 34.19
C TRP A 305 5.14 -2.69 34.10
N ARG A 306 6.36 -2.33 34.48
CA ARG A 306 6.92 -1.01 34.18
C ARG A 306 7.63 -1.04 32.84
N LEU A 307 7.38 -0.02 32.01
CA LEU A 307 8.18 0.33 30.85
C LEU A 307 9.63 0.56 31.30
N ALA A 308 10.50 -0.44 31.12
CA ALA A 308 11.92 -0.30 31.41
C ALA A 308 12.65 0.20 30.16
N ARG A 309 13.25 1.40 30.25
CA ARG A 309 14.30 1.84 29.33
C ARG A 309 15.55 1.04 29.63
N VAL A 310 16.00 0.23 28.66
CA VAL A 310 17.26 -0.50 28.77
C VAL A 310 18.30 0.26 27.96
N PRO A 311 19.42 0.73 28.56
CA PRO A 311 20.52 1.29 27.79
C PRO A 311 21.27 0.16 27.09
N PHE A 312 21.64 0.39 25.83
CA PHE A 312 22.55 -0.47 25.09
C PHE A 312 23.99 0.01 25.31
N GLU A 313 24.81 -0.77 26.00
CA GLU A 313 26.27 -0.54 26.00
C GLU A 313 26.83 -0.90 24.63
N THR A 314 27.47 0.09 24.00
CA THR A 314 28.20 -0.05 22.75
C THR A 314 29.64 -0.46 23.03
N SER A 315 30.17 -1.37 22.21
CA SER A 315 31.52 -1.20 21.68
C SER A 315 31.35 -1.21 20.16
N SER A 316 31.42 -0.13 19.41
CA SER A 316 32.02 1.18 19.63
C SER A 316 31.34 2.21 18.72
N ASN A 317 30.59 3.14 19.34
CA ASN A 317 30.31 4.54 18.97
C ASN A 317 29.61 4.92 17.63
N PRO A 318 28.83 6.04 17.63
CA PRO A 318 27.36 5.94 17.64
C PRO A 318 26.66 6.88 16.63
N GLU A 319 25.43 6.56 16.18
CA GLU A 319 24.32 7.53 16.16
C GLU A 319 22.94 6.90 15.90
N ASP A 320 22.05 7.28 16.81
CA ASP A 320 20.61 7.13 17.04
C ASP A 320 19.73 6.39 16.01
N SER A 321 19.31 5.17 16.38
CA SER A 321 18.29 4.39 15.69
C SER A 321 16.94 4.48 16.42
N SER A 322 16.17 5.52 16.13
CA SER A 322 14.74 5.58 16.48
C SER A 322 13.89 5.55 15.21
N SER A 323 13.91 4.40 14.53
CA SER A 323 12.71 3.95 13.84
C SER A 323 11.98 3.02 14.81
N GLU A 324 10.96 3.55 15.48
CA GLU A 324 10.02 2.73 16.25
C GLU A 324 9.30 1.78 15.29
N LEU A 325 9.91 0.62 15.04
CA LEU A 325 9.14 -0.58 14.89
C LEU A 325 8.76 -1.02 16.30
N LEU A 326 7.47 -1.09 16.59
CA LEU A 326 6.95 -1.87 17.71
C LEU A 326 7.49 -3.30 17.61
N MET A 327 8.58 -3.57 18.32
CA MET A 327 9.09 -4.91 18.55
C MET A 327 8.66 -5.34 19.95
N LEU A 328 7.66 -6.22 20.01
CA LEU A 328 7.33 -6.94 21.23
C LEU A 328 8.42 -8.00 21.46
N THR A 329 9.34 -7.72 22.37
CA THR A 329 10.38 -8.68 22.76
C THR A 329 9.91 -9.36 24.04
N GLN A 330 9.72 -10.67 24.03
CA GLN A 330 9.54 -11.44 25.26
C GLN A 330 10.91 -11.67 25.91
N LEU A 331 11.08 -11.24 27.16
CA LEU A 331 12.13 -11.74 28.04
C LEU A 331 11.78 -13.18 28.44
N THR A 332 12.08 -14.14 27.57
CA THR A 332 12.35 -15.51 28.03
C THR A 332 13.85 -15.61 28.23
N GLY A 333 14.30 -16.17 29.35
CA GLY A 333 15.71 -16.29 29.73
C GLY A 333 16.56 -17.22 28.86
N THR A 334 16.51 -17.06 27.53
CA THR A 334 17.36 -17.76 26.55
C THR A 334 17.64 -16.83 25.34
N PRO A 335 18.90 -16.63 24.92
CA PRO A 335 19.33 -15.50 24.10
C PRO A 335 19.22 -15.71 22.58
N THR A 336 18.07 -16.18 22.06
CA THR A 336 17.89 -16.31 20.60
C THR A 336 16.62 -15.62 20.10
N PRO A 337 16.71 -14.43 19.47
CA PRO A 337 15.57 -13.75 18.88
C PRO A 337 15.08 -14.47 17.63
N GLN A 338 13.85 -15.00 17.66
CA GLN A 338 13.17 -15.52 16.46
C GLN A 338 12.56 -14.36 15.66
N ARG A 339 13.11 -14.14 14.46
CA ARG A 339 12.76 -13.06 13.52
C ARG A 339 11.48 -13.38 12.74
N LEU A 340 10.50 -12.48 12.76
CA LEU A 340 9.31 -12.50 11.90
C LEU A 340 9.71 -12.18 10.44
N THR A 341 9.68 -13.19 9.57
CA THR A 341 9.77 -13.04 8.11
C THR A 341 8.40 -12.66 7.53
N LEU A 342 8.15 -11.36 7.39
CA LEU A 342 7.10 -10.86 6.51
C LEU A 342 7.59 -11.02 5.06
N VAL A 343 6.88 -11.83 4.27
CA VAL A 343 7.06 -12.07 2.82
C VAL A 343 8.46 -12.54 2.41
N LYS A 344 8.74 -13.84 2.56
CA LYS A 344 9.65 -14.53 1.62
C LYS A 344 8.85 -14.73 0.32
N ASN A 345 9.36 -14.20 -0.79
CA ASN A 345 8.92 -14.42 -2.17
C ASN A 345 7.92 -13.42 -2.78
N ALA A 346 8.13 -12.11 -2.58
CA ALA A 346 8.02 -11.24 -3.75
C ALA A 346 9.24 -11.58 -4.63
N SER A 347 9.02 -12.36 -5.69
CA SER A 347 10.05 -12.48 -6.72
C SER A 347 10.39 -11.06 -7.20
N ALA A 348 11.65 -10.80 -7.56
CA ALA A 348 12.07 -9.50 -8.09
C ALA A 348 11.25 -9.03 -9.32
N ASN A 349 10.40 -9.91 -9.88
CA ASN A 349 9.56 -9.66 -11.05
C ASN A 349 8.06 -9.50 -10.71
N SER A 350 7.67 -9.46 -9.43
CA SER A 350 6.27 -9.29 -9.04
C SER A 350 6.13 -8.13 -8.07
N TYR A 351 6.11 -6.92 -8.63
CA TYR A 351 5.69 -5.70 -7.95
C TYR A 351 4.21 -5.85 -7.57
N SER A 352 3.92 -6.47 -6.42
CA SER A 352 2.58 -6.43 -5.87
C SER A 352 2.35 -5.04 -5.31
N THR A 353 1.33 -4.38 -5.82
CA THR A 353 0.99 -3.01 -5.46
C THR A 353 0.48 -2.88 -4.02
N VAL A 354 -0.06 -3.96 -3.45
CA VAL A 354 -0.38 -4.11 -2.02
C VAL A 354 0.84 -3.91 -1.11
N ALA A 355 2.07 -4.03 -1.65
CA ALA A 355 3.29 -3.80 -0.90
C ALA A 355 3.77 -2.33 -0.90
N ILE A 356 3.14 -1.44 -1.67
CA ILE A 356 3.40 0.01 -1.61
C ILE A 356 2.80 0.55 -0.32
N ASP A 357 3.59 1.25 0.50
CA ASP A 357 3.13 1.81 1.76
C ASP A 357 2.32 3.11 1.56
N ALA A 358 1.74 3.62 2.65
CA ALA A 358 0.88 4.80 2.60
C ALA A 358 1.58 6.09 2.12
N ASN A 359 2.92 6.13 2.14
CA ASN A 359 3.71 7.24 1.60
C ASN A 359 4.18 6.97 0.16
N GLY A 360 3.65 5.94 -0.51
CA GLY A 360 3.98 5.62 -1.90
C GLY A 360 5.33 4.91 -2.08
N PHE A 361 5.94 4.43 -1.00
CA PHE A 361 7.24 3.74 -1.06
C PHE A 361 7.08 2.22 -1.12
N LEU A 362 7.88 1.57 -1.96
CA LEU A 362 7.93 0.10 -2.04
C LEU A 362 9.19 -0.45 -1.36
N PRO A 363 9.09 -0.97 -0.12
CA PRO A 363 10.23 -1.48 0.63
C PRO A 363 10.64 -2.88 0.17
N LEU A 364 11.60 -2.97 -0.75
CA LEU A 364 12.21 -4.25 -1.10
C LEU A 364 13.09 -4.78 0.05
N GLN A 365 12.92 -6.05 0.41
CA GLN A 365 13.64 -6.69 1.53
C GLN A 365 14.89 -7.47 1.09
N ASN A 366 14.95 -7.84 -0.19
CA ASN A 366 16.01 -8.67 -0.74
C ASN A 366 17.37 -7.96 -0.68
N ARG A 367 18.44 -8.72 -0.50
CA ARG A 367 19.81 -8.23 -0.56
C ARG A 367 20.51 -8.86 -1.75
N PHE A 368 21.02 -8.03 -2.63
CA PHE A 368 21.72 -8.44 -3.83
C PHE A 368 22.99 -9.20 -3.44
N ASN A 369 23.10 -10.42 -3.95
CA ASN A 369 24.33 -11.19 -3.89
C ASN A 369 24.69 -11.59 -5.32
N PRO A 370 25.77 -11.04 -5.90
CA PRO A 370 26.11 -11.29 -7.29
C PRO A 370 26.40 -12.78 -7.57
N ASN A 371 26.92 -13.51 -6.57
CA ASN A 371 27.29 -14.93 -6.76
C ASN A 371 26.06 -15.82 -6.97
N THR A 372 24.90 -15.47 -6.39
CA THR A 372 23.66 -16.23 -6.53
C THR A 372 22.72 -15.61 -7.55
N TYR A 373 22.67 -14.28 -7.65
CA TYR A 373 21.76 -13.57 -8.55
C TYR A 373 22.02 -13.91 -10.02
N TYR A 374 23.29 -13.91 -10.44
CA TYR A 374 23.66 -14.16 -11.84
C TYR A 374 23.60 -15.64 -12.24
N GLN A 375 23.28 -16.55 -11.32
CA GLN A 375 23.00 -17.95 -11.66
C GLN A 375 21.65 -18.10 -12.35
N THR A 376 20.68 -17.23 -12.01
CA THR A 376 19.31 -17.28 -12.55
C THR A 376 18.94 -16.05 -13.38
N ASN A 377 19.75 -14.99 -13.34
CA ASN A 377 19.56 -13.76 -14.12
C ASN A 377 20.84 -13.49 -14.92
N PRO A 378 20.92 -13.88 -16.21
CA PRO A 378 22.13 -13.67 -16.99
C PRO A 378 22.56 -12.20 -17.05
N ARG A 379 23.88 -11.97 -17.07
CA ARG A 379 24.43 -10.61 -17.24
C ARG A 379 24.12 -10.10 -18.65
N VAL A 380 23.57 -8.90 -18.74
CA VAL A 380 23.43 -8.15 -19.99
C VAL A 380 24.41 -6.98 -19.95
N ALA A 381 25.39 -6.98 -20.85
CA ALA A 381 26.31 -5.85 -20.98
C ALA A 381 25.55 -4.61 -21.47
N GLY A 382 25.93 -3.42 -20.99
CA GLY A 382 25.31 -2.15 -21.36
C GLY A 382 25.36 -1.86 -22.86
N LEU A 383 26.32 -2.44 -23.58
CA LEU A 383 26.40 -2.38 -25.04
C LEU A 383 25.24 -3.10 -25.75
N TYR A 384 24.55 -4.02 -25.07
CA TYR A 384 23.43 -4.80 -25.61
C TYR A 384 22.13 -4.61 -24.80
N ASP A 385 22.15 -3.72 -23.81
CA ASP A 385 21.00 -3.44 -22.96
C ASP A 385 20.08 -2.43 -23.66
N GLY A 386 18.81 -2.78 -23.83
CA GLY A 386 17.81 -1.90 -24.46
C GLY A 386 17.53 -0.61 -23.68
N ASP A 387 17.87 -0.54 -22.39
CA ASP A 387 17.84 0.71 -21.63
C ASP A 387 18.96 1.67 -22.04
N TYR A 388 20.04 1.13 -22.59
CA TYR A 388 21.24 1.87 -22.99
C TYR A 388 21.46 1.91 -24.51
N GLN A 389 20.62 1.26 -25.32
CA GLN A 389 20.79 1.20 -26.77
C GLN A 389 19.49 1.37 -27.58
N PRO A 390 19.48 2.27 -28.58
CA PRO A 390 20.52 3.29 -28.82
C PRO A 390 20.51 4.35 -27.71
N PHE A 391 21.64 5.06 -27.53
CA PHE A 391 21.77 6.09 -26.50
C PHE A 391 21.83 7.50 -27.08
N SER A 392 20.96 8.40 -26.64
CA SER A 392 21.04 9.83 -26.93
C SER A 392 20.51 10.65 -25.77
N PHE A 393 21.28 11.64 -25.30
CA PHE A 393 20.75 12.65 -24.39
C PHE A 393 19.89 13.69 -25.12
N SER A 394 20.08 13.88 -26.42
CA SER A 394 19.26 14.78 -27.23
C SER A 394 17.93 14.11 -27.61
N GLY A 395 16.83 14.87 -27.57
CA GLY A 395 15.52 14.40 -28.01
C GLY A 395 14.43 14.65 -26.97
N SER A 396 13.43 13.76 -26.96
CA SER A 396 12.21 13.94 -26.19
C SER A 396 12.44 13.97 -24.68
N GLN A 397 13.41 13.22 -24.16
CA GLN A 397 13.69 13.19 -22.72
C GLN A 397 14.37 14.48 -22.25
N LEU A 398 15.27 15.06 -23.05
CA LEU A 398 15.86 16.37 -22.73
C LEU A 398 14.81 17.50 -22.86
N ASN A 399 13.93 17.43 -23.87
CA ASN A 399 12.81 18.36 -23.97
C ASN A 399 11.90 18.28 -22.74
N ALA A 400 11.62 17.06 -22.27
CA ALA A 400 10.82 16.85 -21.08
C ALA A 400 11.52 17.37 -19.81
N LEU A 401 12.82 17.10 -19.61
CA LEU A 401 13.61 17.67 -18.52
C LEU A 401 13.55 19.21 -18.51
N ASN A 402 13.81 19.83 -19.66
CA ASN A 402 13.75 21.29 -19.80
C ASN A 402 12.36 21.83 -19.46
N SER A 403 11.31 21.11 -19.83
CA SER A 403 9.93 21.50 -19.56
C SER A 403 9.54 21.38 -18.08
N VAL A 404 10.06 20.36 -17.37
CA VAL A 404 9.87 20.20 -15.93
C VAL A 404 10.60 21.31 -15.19
N ARG A 405 11.84 21.63 -15.59
CA ARG A 405 12.58 22.76 -15.01
C ARG A 405 11.81 24.08 -15.19
N ALA A 406 11.41 24.39 -16.42
CA ALA A 406 10.69 25.63 -16.71
C ALA A 406 9.38 25.73 -15.91
N PHE A 407 8.65 24.61 -15.80
CA PHE A 407 7.45 24.53 -14.98
C PHE A 407 7.74 24.74 -13.49
N ALA A 408 8.74 24.05 -12.93
CA ALA A 408 9.11 24.19 -11.53
C ALA A 408 9.52 25.64 -11.20
N GLN A 409 10.29 26.29 -12.08
CA GLN A 409 10.62 27.71 -11.97
C GLN A 409 9.38 28.61 -12.01
N GLN A 410 8.46 28.36 -12.93
CA GLN A 410 7.20 29.12 -13.04
C GLN A 410 6.33 28.98 -11.79
N GLN A 411 6.26 27.79 -11.21
CA GLN A 411 5.52 27.51 -9.98
C GLN A 411 6.32 27.86 -8.72
N GLN A 412 7.55 28.35 -8.85
CA GLN A 412 8.47 28.65 -7.75
C GLN A 412 8.74 27.44 -6.82
N ILE A 413 8.74 26.24 -7.39
CA ILE A 413 9.00 24.98 -6.69
C ILE A 413 10.48 24.60 -6.91
N PRO A 414 11.30 24.48 -5.84
CA PRO A 414 12.66 23.94 -5.96
C PRO A 414 12.66 22.52 -6.55
N LEU A 415 13.53 22.31 -7.53
CA LEU A 415 13.72 21.03 -8.20
C LEU A 415 15.08 20.42 -7.83
N VAL A 416 15.08 19.28 -7.17
CA VAL A 416 16.28 18.51 -6.82
C VAL A 416 16.31 17.24 -7.66
N LEU A 417 17.29 17.11 -8.56
CA LEU A 417 17.50 15.88 -9.33
C LEU A 417 18.56 15.03 -8.64
N VAL A 418 18.20 13.80 -8.28
CA VAL A 418 19.08 12.83 -7.60
C VAL A 418 19.40 11.69 -8.56
N ASN A 419 20.68 11.54 -8.93
CA ASN A 419 21.15 10.35 -9.63
C ASN A 419 21.35 9.23 -8.61
N LEU A 420 20.43 8.28 -8.52
CA LEU A 420 20.47 7.23 -7.52
C LEU A 420 21.69 6.31 -7.73
N PRO A 421 22.21 5.67 -6.65
CA PRO A 421 23.32 4.72 -6.76
C PRO A 421 22.92 3.45 -7.53
N VAL A 422 23.93 2.76 -8.06
CA VAL A 422 23.86 1.41 -8.61
C VAL A 422 24.98 0.55 -8.04
N SER A 423 24.87 -0.77 -8.10
CA SER A 423 25.94 -1.66 -7.64
C SER A 423 27.15 -1.63 -8.57
N GLN A 424 28.35 -1.95 -8.06
CA GLN A 424 29.56 -2.11 -8.87
C GLN A 424 29.37 -3.14 -10.00
N ASN A 425 28.59 -4.19 -9.75
CA ASN A 425 28.36 -5.27 -10.72
C ASN A 425 27.50 -4.81 -11.92
N TYR A 426 26.77 -3.70 -11.79
CA TYR A 426 25.98 -3.14 -12.87
C TYR A 426 26.80 -2.21 -13.78
N LEU A 427 27.79 -1.51 -13.23
CA LEU A 427 28.62 -0.52 -13.93
C LEU A 427 29.74 -1.17 -14.74
N ASP A 428 29.40 -1.71 -15.91
CA ASP A 428 30.39 -1.97 -16.95
C ASP A 428 30.90 -0.67 -17.60
N TRP A 429 31.83 -0.81 -18.55
CA TRP A 429 32.43 0.31 -19.25
C TRP A 429 31.40 1.22 -19.95
N GLU A 430 30.41 0.63 -20.63
CA GLU A 430 29.41 1.41 -21.37
C GLU A 430 28.55 2.21 -20.40
N ARG A 431 28.01 1.58 -19.35
CA ARG A 431 27.19 2.27 -18.35
C ARG A 431 27.99 3.34 -17.60
N SER A 432 29.23 3.04 -17.23
CA SER A 432 30.14 4.00 -16.56
C SER A 432 30.40 5.24 -17.41
N ARG A 433 30.59 5.06 -18.72
CA ARG A 433 30.74 6.17 -19.66
C ARG A 433 29.47 7.04 -19.70
N ARG A 434 28.28 6.44 -19.70
CA ARG A 434 27.01 7.19 -19.68
C ARG A 434 26.81 7.95 -18.37
N GLU A 435 27.19 7.38 -17.23
CA GLU A 435 27.16 8.10 -15.95
C GLU A 435 28.05 9.35 -15.96
N VAL A 436 29.27 9.29 -16.54
CA VAL A 436 30.12 10.50 -16.70
C VAL A 436 29.40 11.56 -17.55
N GLN A 437 28.85 11.15 -18.69
CA GLN A 437 28.18 12.08 -19.60
C GLN A 437 26.93 12.69 -18.97
N PHE A 438 26.20 11.91 -18.17
CA PHE A 438 25.03 12.38 -17.44
C PHE A 438 25.40 13.41 -16.37
N ASP A 439 26.44 13.14 -15.57
CA ASP A 439 26.95 14.09 -14.58
C ASP A 439 27.33 15.43 -15.22
N GLN A 440 28.07 15.39 -16.33
CA GLN A 440 28.44 16.59 -17.10
C GLN A 440 27.21 17.35 -17.61
N LEU A 441 26.23 16.63 -18.18
CA LEU A 441 24.99 17.23 -18.68
C LEU A 441 24.21 17.92 -17.57
N MET A 442 24.05 17.26 -16.41
CA MET A 442 23.24 17.76 -15.30
C MET A 442 23.90 18.93 -14.56
N ARG A 443 25.22 18.89 -14.35
CA ARG A 443 25.97 20.02 -13.78
C ARG A 443 25.95 21.26 -14.68
N GLY A 444 25.79 21.08 -15.99
CA GLY A 444 25.59 22.17 -16.95
C GLY A 444 24.19 22.79 -16.93
N GLN A 445 23.23 22.22 -16.19
CA GLN A 445 21.88 22.77 -16.08
C GLN A 445 21.81 23.81 -14.96
N THR A 446 21.13 24.93 -15.22
CA THR A 446 20.71 25.88 -14.18
C THR A 446 19.28 25.57 -13.74
N GLY A 447 18.80 26.19 -12.66
CA GLY A 447 17.39 26.07 -12.24
C GLY A 447 17.00 24.71 -11.62
N LEU A 448 17.98 23.87 -11.30
CA LEU A 448 17.82 22.65 -10.51
C LEU A 448 19.05 22.45 -9.63
N ILE A 449 18.89 21.69 -8.55
CA ILE A 449 20.00 21.18 -7.73
C ILE A 449 20.27 19.75 -8.20
N PHE A 450 21.52 19.44 -8.57
CA PHE A 450 21.90 18.09 -8.96
C PHE A 450 22.74 17.41 -7.88
N ILE A 451 22.28 16.24 -7.43
CA ILE A 451 22.96 15.40 -6.44
C ILE A 451 23.32 14.09 -7.11
N ASP A 452 24.61 13.91 -7.42
CA ASP A 452 25.10 12.65 -8.00
C ASP A 452 25.46 11.64 -6.90
N MET A 453 24.71 10.54 -6.84
CA MET A 453 24.99 9.39 -5.99
C MET A 453 25.33 8.15 -6.80
N GLY A 454 25.42 8.24 -8.15
CA GLY A 454 25.55 7.10 -9.06
C GLY A 454 26.78 6.22 -8.79
N ARG A 455 27.80 6.79 -8.13
CA ARG A 455 29.06 6.12 -7.76
C ARG A 455 29.26 5.94 -6.25
N LEU A 456 28.25 6.23 -5.44
CA LEU A 456 28.30 5.94 -4.01
C LEU A 456 27.95 4.48 -3.75
N TRP A 457 28.53 3.92 -2.69
CA TRP A 457 28.22 2.57 -2.20
C TRP A 457 28.37 1.42 -3.21
N LEU A 458 29.23 1.57 -4.23
CA LEU A 458 29.45 0.57 -5.28
C LEU A 458 29.68 -0.85 -4.74
N LYS A 459 30.39 -0.98 -3.62
CA LYS A 459 30.73 -2.27 -2.99
C LYS A 459 29.72 -2.74 -1.94
N GLN A 460 28.71 -1.94 -1.61
CA GLN A 460 27.71 -2.25 -0.58
C GLN A 460 26.52 -3.01 -1.18
N ASN A 461 26.77 -4.21 -1.72
CA ASN A 461 25.73 -5.01 -2.38
C ASN A 461 24.49 -5.23 -1.47
N GLN A 462 24.67 -5.22 -0.14
CA GLN A 462 23.59 -5.36 0.82
C GLN A 462 22.58 -4.19 0.83
N TYR A 463 22.88 -3.06 0.19
CA TYR A 463 21.95 -1.94 -0.02
C TYR A 463 21.05 -2.10 -1.24
N PHE A 464 21.31 -3.10 -2.07
CA PHE A 464 20.58 -3.31 -3.31
C PHE A 464 19.70 -4.56 -3.21
N ALA A 465 18.58 -4.55 -3.93
CA ALA A 465 17.73 -5.72 -4.12
C ALA A 465 18.19 -6.54 -5.34
N ASP A 466 18.68 -5.86 -6.36
CA ASP A 466 19.27 -6.38 -7.60
C ASP A 466 20.42 -5.44 -8.05
N PRO A 467 21.11 -5.66 -9.18
CA PRO A 467 22.24 -4.81 -9.56
C PRO A 467 21.95 -3.31 -9.67
N SER A 468 20.69 -2.91 -9.92
CA SER A 468 20.27 -1.55 -10.29
C SER A 468 19.24 -0.92 -9.35
N HIS A 469 18.51 -1.71 -8.56
CA HIS A 469 17.51 -1.24 -7.61
C HIS A 469 18.00 -1.34 -6.17
N LEU A 470 17.80 -0.27 -5.41
CA LEU A 470 18.02 -0.28 -3.97
C LEU A 470 17.00 -1.19 -3.28
N ASN A 471 17.38 -1.67 -2.11
CA ASN A 471 16.43 -2.24 -1.15
C ASN A 471 16.13 -1.21 -0.05
N ARG A 472 15.27 -1.55 0.90
CA ARG A 472 14.89 -0.63 1.98
C ARG A 472 16.07 -0.08 2.80
N TYR A 473 17.17 -0.82 2.93
CA TYR A 473 18.34 -0.37 3.68
C TYR A 473 19.12 0.67 2.88
N GLY A 474 19.27 0.44 1.57
CA GLY A 474 19.82 1.42 0.66
C GLY A 474 18.96 2.67 0.54
N ALA A 475 17.64 2.50 0.47
CA ALA A 475 16.69 3.61 0.41
C ALA A 475 16.73 4.49 1.67
N ALA A 476 16.84 3.89 2.86
CA ALA A 476 17.03 4.62 4.11
C ALA A 476 18.37 5.37 4.15
N ALA A 477 19.44 4.77 3.61
CA ALA A 477 20.74 5.43 3.49
C ALA A 477 20.68 6.62 2.52
N VAL A 478 20.02 6.48 1.37
CA VAL A 478 19.78 7.59 0.42
C VAL A 478 18.99 8.70 1.09
N ALA A 479 17.86 8.37 1.74
CA ALA A 479 17.03 9.35 2.42
C ALA A 479 17.81 10.16 3.46
N SER A 480 18.65 9.48 4.25
CA SER A 480 19.49 10.14 5.27
C SER A 480 20.57 11.04 4.64
N PHE A 481 21.20 10.58 3.55
CA PHE A 481 22.17 11.38 2.80
C PHE A 481 21.53 12.65 2.22
N ILE A 482 20.36 12.51 1.57
CA ILE A 482 19.60 13.63 1.00
C ILE A 482 19.20 14.62 2.10
N ALA A 483 18.68 14.15 3.23
CA ALA A 483 18.26 15.00 4.34
C ALA A 483 19.40 15.94 4.80
N SER A 484 20.61 15.38 4.93
CA SER A 484 21.81 16.10 5.34
C SER A 484 22.46 16.97 4.26
N HIS A 485 21.94 16.96 3.02
CA HIS A 485 22.62 17.62 1.91
C HIS A 485 22.46 19.16 1.99
N PRO A 486 23.55 19.93 2.09
CA PRO A 486 23.50 21.34 2.46
C PRO A 486 22.87 22.25 1.39
N ASN A 487 22.82 21.79 0.14
CA ASN A 487 22.32 22.57 -0.98
C ASN A 487 20.80 22.49 -1.16
N ILE A 488 20.09 21.66 -0.37
CA ILE A 488 18.63 21.55 -0.46
C ILE A 488 17.98 22.55 0.48
N SER A 489 17.28 23.52 -0.11
CA SER A 489 16.41 24.45 0.62
C SER A 489 15.07 23.77 0.93
N TRP A 490 15.00 23.09 2.08
CA TRP A 490 13.78 22.44 2.55
C TRP A 490 12.66 23.46 2.82
N PRO A 491 11.38 23.12 2.51
CA PRO A 491 10.24 23.96 2.89
C PRO A 491 10.21 24.21 4.41
N GLN A 492 9.74 25.39 4.81
CA GLN A 492 9.46 25.73 6.22
C GLN A 492 7.97 25.65 6.54
#